data_AF-D0SMF3-F1
#
_entry.id   AF-D0SMF3-F1
#
_cell.length_a   1.000
_cell.length_b   1.000
_cell.length_c   1.000
_cell.angle_alpha   90.00
_cell.angle_beta   90.00
_cell.angle_gamma   90.00
#
_symmetry.space_group_name_H-M   'P 1'
#
loop_
_entity.id
_entity.type
_entity.pdbx_description
1 polymer ?
#
loop_
_entity_poly.entity_id
_entity_poly.type
_entity_poly.pdbx_seq_one_letter_code
_entity_poly.pdbx_strand_id
1 'polypeptide(L)'
;MSAQLFVVATPIGHLDDMTYRAIDILKSVSVVAAEDTRQSAQLFKHYNISTQLTACHDHNESNKIDQLLQKMLNGEDVALISDAGTPLISDPGFKLVRAAQEHGIRVIPVPGACAAIAALSAVGLPSDRFSFEGFLPSKASQRISQLEKLKDETQTLIFYEAPHRILACIQDMVQVFGEDRPVGFAREITKTFETIKKMTLKELVTFIQNDHNQEKGEIVVVVGGATTEKDMEQDKLDDLLKRLLQDLSVKAASQLAADLTGIKKKIAYQRALELTQNDN
;
A
#
# COMPACT_ATOMS: atom_id res chain seq x y z
N MET A 1 23.38 24.99 -18.95
CA MET A 1 22.53 24.51 -17.82
C MET A 1 23.19 23.28 -17.25
N SER A 2 23.10 23.04 -15.94
CA SER A 2 23.53 21.77 -15.35
C SER A 2 22.54 20.66 -15.75
N ALA A 3 23.05 19.47 -16.05
CA ALA A 3 22.21 18.31 -16.37
C ALA A 3 21.32 17.90 -15.19
N GLN A 4 20.26 17.18 -15.51
CA GLN A 4 19.20 16.80 -14.59
C GLN A 4 18.90 15.30 -14.70
N LEU A 5 18.52 14.70 -13.57
CA LEU A 5 17.90 13.38 -13.53
C LEU A 5 16.38 13.56 -13.42
N PHE A 6 15.62 13.11 -14.41
CA PHE A 6 14.17 13.09 -14.37
C PHE A 6 13.67 11.74 -13.88
N VAL A 7 12.84 11.72 -12.84
CA VAL A 7 12.13 10.51 -12.40
C VAL A 7 10.75 10.54 -13.02
N VAL A 8 10.49 9.68 -14.01
CA VAL A 8 9.33 9.77 -14.89
C VAL A 8 8.40 8.59 -14.66
N ALA A 9 7.19 8.88 -14.20
CA ALA A 9 6.16 7.85 -14.07
C ALA A 9 5.63 7.40 -15.45
N THR A 10 5.44 6.10 -15.60
CA THR A 10 4.86 5.44 -16.78
C THR A 10 3.45 4.95 -16.46
N PRO A 11 2.62 4.62 -17.49
CA PRO A 11 1.28 4.08 -17.24
C PRO A 11 1.29 2.76 -16.49
N ILE A 12 0.19 2.45 -15.78
CA ILE A 12 0.01 1.19 -15.02
C ILE A 12 -0.93 0.18 -15.71
N GLY A 13 -1.34 0.45 -16.95
CA GLY A 13 -2.21 -0.44 -17.71
C GLY A 13 -2.83 0.20 -18.94
N HIS A 14 -3.30 1.45 -18.82
CA HIS A 14 -3.87 2.19 -19.95
C HIS A 14 -2.88 3.20 -20.50
N LEU A 15 -2.60 3.18 -21.81
CA LEU A 15 -1.59 4.05 -22.40
C LEU A 15 -1.91 5.53 -22.15
N ASP A 16 -3.17 5.96 -22.28
CA ASP A 16 -3.61 7.35 -22.10
C ASP A 16 -3.32 7.96 -20.71
N ASP A 17 -2.92 7.17 -19.71
CA ASP A 17 -2.49 7.68 -18.40
C ASP A 17 -1.09 8.33 -18.44
N MET A 18 -0.43 8.29 -19.59
CA MET A 18 0.84 8.98 -19.81
C MET A 18 0.63 10.50 -19.84
N THR A 19 1.44 11.25 -19.10
CA THR A 19 1.36 12.72 -19.14
C THR A 19 2.10 13.28 -20.35
N TYR A 20 1.60 14.39 -20.92
CA TYR A 20 2.31 15.10 -22.00
C TYR A 20 3.74 15.47 -21.60
N ARG A 21 3.93 15.94 -20.37
CA ARG A 21 5.25 16.30 -19.83
C ARG A 21 6.19 15.10 -19.78
N ALA A 22 5.70 13.91 -19.43
CA ALA A 22 6.51 12.69 -19.45
C ALA A 22 6.98 12.37 -20.88
N ILE A 23 6.08 12.44 -21.87
CA ILE A 23 6.42 12.20 -23.28
C ILE A 23 7.48 13.20 -23.76
N ASP A 24 7.30 14.49 -23.47
CA ASP A 24 8.23 15.55 -23.90
C ASP A 24 9.63 15.33 -23.31
N ILE A 25 9.72 15.03 -22.01
CA ILE A 25 10.99 14.76 -21.33
C ILE A 25 11.66 13.52 -21.91
N LEU A 26 10.91 12.42 -22.07
CA LEU A 26 11.49 11.19 -22.61
C LEU A 26 11.99 11.37 -24.06
N LYS A 27 11.44 12.32 -24.82
CA LYS A 27 11.94 12.69 -26.15
C LYS A 27 13.17 13.62 -26.13
N SER A 28 13.38 14.37 -25.06
CA SER A 28 14.42 15.40 -24.99
C SER A 28 15.70 14.97 -24.29
N VAL A 29 15.64 14.02 -23.36
CA VAL A 29 16.82 13.54 -22.61
C VAL A 29 17.77 12.73 -23.51
N SER A 30 19.04 12.62 -23.12
CA SER A 30 20.05 11.89 -23.91
C SER A 30 19.90 10.37 -23.80
N VAL A 31 19.47 9.88 -22.65
CA VAL A 31 19.27 8.44 -22.38
C VAL A 31 18.18 8.24 -21.33
N VAL A 32 17.46 7.13 -21.46
CA VAL A 32 16.46 6.69 -20.47
C VAL A 32 16.93 5.40 -19.82
N ALA A 33 17.13 5.44 -18.51
CA ALA A 33 17.35 4.29 -17.66
C ALA A 33 16.01 3.62 -17.35
N ALA A 34 15.88 2.35 -17.68
CA ALA A 34 14.67 1.57 -17.51
C ALA A 34 14.95 0.24 -16.80
N GLU A 35 13.97 -0.27 -16.06
CA GLU A 35 14.02 -1.60 -15.44
C GLU A 35 14.09 -2.72 -16.50
N ASP A 36 13.06 -2.85 -17.35
CA ASP A 36 13.07 -3.71 -18.54
C ASP A 36 12.98 -2.88 -19.83
N THR A 37 14.08 -2.85 -20.58
CA THR A 37 14.16 -2.11 -21.86
C THR A 37 13.25 -2.70 -22.93
N ARG A 38 12.84 -3.98 -22.85
CA ARG A 38 11.96 -4.62 -23.83
C ARG A 38 10.51 -4.16 -23.64
N GLN A 39 10.07 -4.01 -22.39
CA GLN A 39 8.74 -3.47 -22.08
C GLN A 39 8.68 -1.99 -22.45
N SER A 40 9.69 -1.23 -22.01
CA SER A 40 9.82 0.20 -22.30
C SER A 40 9.87 0.50 -23.82
N ALA A 41 10.48 -0.38 -24.63
CA ALA A 41 10.52 -0.20 -26.08
C ALA A 41 9.12 -0.20 -26.73
N GLN A 42 8.15 -0.93 -26.18
CA GLN A 42 6.77 -0.93 -26.70
C GLN A 42 6.08 0.41 -26.43
N LEU A 43 6.24 0.93 -25.20
CA LEU A 43 5.77 2.26 -24.81
C LEU A 43 6.38 3.35 -25.71
N PHE A 44 7.69 3.28 -25.94
CA PHE A 44 8.43 4.25 -26.76
C PHE A 44 7.94 4.23 -28.21
N LYS A 45 7.70 3.04 -28.77
CA LYS A 45 7.14 2.88 -30.11
C LYS A 45 5.75 3.53 -30.20
N HIS A 46 4.88 3.33 -29.21
CA HIS A 46 3.54 3.93 -29.21
C HIS A 46 3.60 5.46 -29.22
N TYR A 47 4.48 6.05 -28.40
CA TYR A 47 4.61 7.50 -28.24
C TYR A 47 5.58 8.19 -29.22
N ASN A 48 6.15 7.44 -30.16
CA ASN A 48 7.18 7.90 -31.10
C ASN A 48 8.38 8.53 -30.37
N ILE A 49 8.87 7.86 -29.32
CA ILE A 49 10.07 8.24 -28.56
C ILE A 49 11.25 7.48 -29.15
N SER A 50 12.26 8.21 -29.64
CA SER A 50 13.47 7.64 -30.26
C SER A 50 14.69 7.59 -29.34
N THR A 51 14.56 8.09 -28.12
CA THR A 51 15.65 8.19 -27.15
C THR A 51 16.18 6.82 -26.77
N GLN A 52 17.50 6.71 -26.61
CA GLN A 52 18.16 5.46 -26.29
C GLN A 52 17.75 4.96 -24.90
N LEU A 53 17.40 3.66 -24.81
CA LEU A 53 17.16 2.96 -23.55
C LEU A 53 18.45 2.31 -23.02
N THR A 54 18.61 2.31 -21.71
CA THR A 54 19.65 1.54 -21.01
C THR A 54 19.06 0.82 -19.80
N ALA A 55 19.45 -0.43 -19.59
CA ALA A 55 18.95 -1.23 -18.48
C ALA A 55 19.57 -0.75 -17.15
N CYS A 56 18.72 -0.51 -16.16
CA CYS A 56 19.09 -0.10 -14.81
C CYS A 56 18.18 -0.83 -13.80
N HIS A 57 18.65 -1.98 -13.31
CA HIS A 57 17.95 -2.82 -12.34
C HIS A 57 18.94 -3.33 -11.27
N ASP A 58 18.43 -3.80 -10.13
CA ASP A 58 19.18 -4.13 -8.91
C ASP A 58 20.43 -5.01 -9.12
N HIS A 59 20.40 -5.95 -10.09
CA HIS A 59 21.53 -6.84 -10.37
C HIS A 59 22.74 -6.19 -11.06
N ASN A 60 22.63 -4.98 -11.63
CA ASN A 60 23.69 -4.32 -12.40
C ASN A 60 23.96 -2.87 -11.97
N GLU A 61 23.50 -2.50 -10.78
CA GLU A 61 23.39 -1.11 -10.36
C GLU A 61 24.73 -0.36 -10.33
N SER A 62 25.78 -0.88 -9.70
CA SER A 62 26.98 -0.05 -9.45
C SER A 62 27.65 0.44 -10.75
N ASN A 63 27.93 -0.46 -11.70
CA ASN A 63 28.59 -0.08 -12.96
C ASN A 63 27.70 0.80 -13.85
N LYS A 64 26.38 0.60 -13.83
CA LYS A 64 25.44 1.37 -14.64
C LYS A 64 25.17 2.75 -14.05
N ILE A 65 25.08 2.85 -12.73
CA ILE A 65 24.96 4.11 -12.01
C ILE A 65 26.16 5.00 -12.33
N ASP A 66 27.38 4.48 -12.26
CA ASP A 66 28.58 5.27 -12.58
C ASP A 66 28.55 5.81 -14.02
N GLN A 67 28.13 5.00 -14.99
CA GLN A 67 27.99 5.43 -16.38
C GLN A 67 26.95 6.56 -16.54
N LEU A 68 25.79 6.44 -15.88
CA LEU A 68 24.72 7.44 -15.91
C LEU A 68 25.14 8.73 -15.18
N LEU A 69 25.85 8.62 -14.06
CA LEU A 69 26.41 9.76 -13.35
C LEU A 69 27.42 10.51 -14.22
N GLN A 70 28.34 9.80 -14.88
CA GLN A 70 29.32 10.44 -15.77
C GLN A 70 28.63 11.20 -16.91
N LYS A 71 27.55 10.65 -17.48
CA LYS A 71 26.74 11.36 -18.49
C LYS A 71 26.18 12.67 -17.95
N MET A 72 25.55 12.64 -16.77
CA MET A 72 25.01 13.84 -16.14
C MET A 72 26.11 14.85 -15.77
N LEU A 73 27.25 14.39 -15.27
CA LEU A 73 28.41 15.26 -14.99
C LEU A 73 28.97 15.92 -16.27
N ASN A 74 28.83 15.27 -17.42
CA ASN A 74 29.20 15.81 -18.73
C ASN A 74 28.13 16.71 -19.36
N GLY A 75 27.01 16.97 -18.67
CA GLY A 75 25.96 17.87 -19.16
C GLY A 75 24.82 17.20 -19.92
N GLU A 76 24.72 15.86 -19.89
CA GLU A 76 23.64 15.11 -20.53
C GLU A 76 22.47 14.86 -19.54
N ASP A 77 21.26 15.27 -19.91
CA ASP A 77 20.06 14.94 -19.13
C ASP A 77 19.72 13.44 -19.25
N VAL A 78 19.26 12.86 -18.14
CA VAL A 78 18.90 11.44 -18.02
C VAL A 78 17.48 11.32 -17.47
N ALA A 79 16.67 10.40 -17.99
CA ALA A 79 15.43 9.99 -17.34
C ALA A 79 15.54 8.59 -16.74
N LEU A 80 14.82 8.36 -15.64
CA LEU A 80 14.60 7.07 -15.00
C LEU A 80 13.12 6.72 -15.09
N ILE A 81 12.81 5.53 -15.58
CA ILE A 81 11.47 4.94 -15.63
C ILE A 81 11.48 3.53 -15.00
N SER A 82 10.33 3.09 -14.50
CA SER A 82 10.06 1.68 -14.19
C SER A 82 9.11 1.10 -15.23
N ASP A 83 8.90 -0.22 -15.18
CA ASP A 83 8.03 -0.92 -16.13
C ASP A 83 6.59 -0.38 -16.09
N ALA A 84 6.11 0.00 -14.90
CA ALA A 84 4.80 0.58 -14.69
C ALA A 84 4.77 1.51 -13.48
N GLY A 85 4.09 2.66 -13.61
CA GLY A 85 3.84 3.56 -12.50
C GLY A 85 5.02 4.47 -12.15
N THR A 86 5.14 4.83 -10.87
CA THR A 86 6.12 5.79 -10.39
C THR A 86 7.40 5.06 -9.96
N PRO A 87 8.57 5.33 -10.58
CA PRO A 87 9.82 4.69 -10.17
C PRO A 87 10.11 4.88 -8.68
N LEU A 88 10.89 3.95 -8.10
CA LEU A 88 11.24 3.85 -6.68
C LEU A 88 10.11 3.36 -5.75
N ILE A 89 8.85 3.28 -6.21
CA ILE A 89 7.73 2.79 -5.40
C ILE A 89 7.55 1.30 -5.63
N SER A 90 8.26 0.49 -4.83
CA SER A 90 8.41 -0.96 -5.05
C SER A 90 9.15 -1.33 -6.34
N ASP A 91 9.89 -0.38 -6.91
CA ASP A 91 10.67 -0.48 -8.14
C ASP A 91 12.15 -0.09 -7.90
N PRO A 92 13.09 -0.48 -8.79
CA PRO A 92 14.49 -0.08 -8.70
C PRO A 92 14.70 1.43 -8.92
N GLY A 93 15.94 1.89 -8.71
CA GLY A 93 16.37 3.26 -9.03
C GLY A 93 16.69 4.15 -7.83
N PHE A 94 16.42 3.67 -6.61
CA PHE A 94 16.78 4.38 -5.38
C PHE A 94 18.26 4.75 -5.31
N LYS A 95 19.17 3.82 -5.65
CA LYS A 95 20.61 4.07 -5.59
C LYS A 95 21.06 5.11 -6.61
N LEU A 96 20.46 5.14 -7.80
CA LEU A 96 20.74 6.15 -8.82
C LEU A 96 20.31 7.55 -8.34
N VAL A 97 19.10 7.69 -7.81
CA VAL A 97 18.60 8.97 -7.27
C VAL A 97 19.48 9.46 -6.13
N ARG A 98 19.83 8.58 -5.19
CA ARG A 98 20.75 8.92 -4.10
C ARG A 98 22.09 9.41 -4.64
N ALA A 99 22.72 8.64 -5.53
CA ALA A 99 24.04 9.00 -6.06
C ALA A 99 24.02 10.31 -6.85
N ALA A 100 22.94 10.58 -7.59
CA ALA A 100 22.76 11.86 -8.28
C ALA A 100 22.72 13.04 -7.29
N GLN A 101 21.93 12.91 -6.22
CA GLN A 101 21.86 13.94 -5.17
C GLN A 101 23.21 14.15 -4.46
N GLU A 102 23.94 13.08 -4.15
CA GLU A 102 25.26 13.15 -3.52
C GLU A 102 26.30 13.88 -4.39
N HIS A 103 26.13 13.87 -5.72
CA HIS A 103 26.99 14.60 -6.66
C HIS A 103 26.45 15.99 -7.05
N GLY A 104 25.42 16.49 -6.35
CA GLY A 104 24.83 17.80 -6.62
C GLY A 104 24.03 17.87 -7.92
N ILE A 105 23.69 16.73 -8.53
CA ILE A 105 22.84 16.68 -9.72
C ILE A 105 21.39 16.91 -9.28
N ARG A 106 20.71 17.80 -10.00
CA ARG A 106 19.30 18.11 -9.72
C ARG A 106 18.42 16.93 -10.13
N VAL A 107 17.67 16.39 -9.18
CA VAL A 107 16.64 15.38 -9.42
C VAL A 107 15.27 16.05 -9.55
N ILE A 108 14.51 15.71 -10.59
CA ILE A 108 13.20 16.30 -10.89
C ILE A 108 12.15 15.18 -11.00
N PRO A 109 11.20 15.10 -10.06
CA PRO A 109 10.08 14.19 -10.20
C PRO A 109 9.08 14.70 -11.25
N VAL A 110 8.67 13.82 -12.15
CA VAL A 110 7.57 14.04 -13.12
C VAL A 110 6.36 13.25 -12.61
N PRO A 111 5.32 13.94 -12.11
CA PRO A 111 4.12 13.27 -11.61
C PRO A 111 3.44 12.43 -12.69
N GLY A 112 2.82 11.34 -12.28
CA GLY A 112 2.04 10.44 -13.14
C GLY A 112 1.41 9.31 -12.34
N ALA A 113 1.15 8.17 -12.99
CA ALA A 113 0.42 7.07 -12.41
C ALA A 113 1.15 6.41 -11.23
N CYS A 114 0.37 6.05 -10.20
CA CYS A 114 0.81 5.24 -9.06
C CYS A 114 -0.37 4.37 -8.61
N ALA A 115 -0.22 3.04 -8.70
CA ALA A 115 -1.32 2.10 -8.44
C ALA A 115 -1.85 2.20 -6.99
N ALA A 116 -0.96 2.38 -6.01
CA ALA A 116 -1.35 2.60 -4.61
C ALA A 116 -2.30 3.79 -4.43
N ILE A 117 -1.95 4.94 -5.04
CA ILE A 117 -2.74 6.16 -4.92
C ILE A 117 -4.04 6.06 -5.75
N ALA A 118 -3.97 5.48 -6.94
CA ALA A 118 -5.16 5.23 -7.76
C ALA A 118 -6.18 4.35 -7.00
N ALA A 119 -5.73 3.25 -6.40
CA ALA A 119 -6.57 2.38 -5.58
C ALA A 119 -7.18 3.15 -4.39
N LEU A 120 -6.35 3.82 -3.58
CA LEU A 120 -6.81 4.57 -2.40
C LEU A 120 -7.90 5.60 -2.77
N SER A 121 -7.74 6.29 -3.90
CA SER A 121 -8.68 7.31 -4.36
C SER A 121 -10.06 6.77 -4.75
N ALA A 122 -10.17 5.47 -5.05
CA ALA A 122 -11.38 4.85 -5.60
C ALA A 122 -12.06 3.87 -4.64
N VAL A 123 -11.34 3.26 -3.70
CA VAL A 123 -11.88 2.22 -2.79
C VAL A 123 -12.74 2.76 -1.66
N GLY A 124 -12.75 4.08 -1.40
CA GLY A 124 -13.62 4.71 -0.40
C GLY A 124 -13.25 4.40 1.05
N LEU A 125 -11.96 4.31 1.37
CA LEU A 125 -11.42 4.27 2.73
C LEU A 125 -10.78 5.62 3.11
N PRO A 126 -10.60 5.92 4.42
CA PRO A 126 -9.95 7.17 4.84
C PRO A 126 -8.58 7.35 4.18
N SER A 127 -8.32 8.56 3.70
CA SER A 127 -7.12 8.90 2.92
C SER A 127 -6.36 10.11 3.49
N ASP A 128 -6.76 10.60 4.67
CA ASP A 128 -6.09 11.67 5.40
C ASP A 128 -4.74 11.25 5.95
N ARG A 129 -4.63 9.97 6.37
CA ARG A 129 -3.38 9.32 6.78
C ARG A 129 -3.36 7.88 6.28
N PHE A 130 -2.24 7.47 5.69
CA PHE A 130 -2.05 6.10 5.23
C PHE A 130 -0.58 5.67 5.28
N SER A 131 -0.35 4.36 5.34
CA SER A 131 0.96 3.72 5.16
C SER A 131 0.97 2.94 3.85
N PHE A 132 2.09 3.00 3.12
CA PHE A 132 2.36 2.09 2.01
C PHE A 132 3.36 1.04 2.47
N GLU A 133 2.93 -0.22 2.46
CA GLU A 133 3.70 -1.37 2.97
C GLU A 133 4.31 -2.21 1.84
N GLY A 134 4.02 -1.88 0.58
CA GLY A 134 4.51 -2.63 -0.58
C GLY A 134 4.08 -4.09 -0.55
N PHE A 135 5.00 -5.00 -0.88
CA PHE A 135 4.74 -6.44 -0.89
C PHE A 135 5.10 -7.08 0.46
N LEU A 136 4.15 -7.86 1.00
CA LEU A 136 4.40 -8.70 2.17
C LEU A 136 5.36 -9.87 1.85
N PRO A 137 6.06 -10.40 2.88
CA PRO A 137 6.88 -11.60 2.73
C PRO A 137 6.08 -12.78 2.15
N SER A 138 6.73 -13.57 1.29
CA SER A 138 6.09 -14.73 0.66
C SER A 138 5.77 -15.85 1.66
N LYS A 139 6.63 -16.03 2.68
CA LYS A 139 6.46 -17.06 3.73
C LYS A 139 5.39 -16.62 4.73
N ALA A 140 4.41 -17.48 4.99
CA ALA A 140 3.28 -17.20 5.87
C ALA A 140 3.71 -16.73 7.27
N SER A 141 4.67 -17.40 7.92
CA SER A 141 5.14 -16.99 9.25
C SER A 141 5.75 -15.60 9.28
N GLN A 142 6.51 -15.21 8.24
CA GLN A 142 7.09 -13.88 8.12
C GLN A 142 6.02 -12.83 7.78
N ARG A 143 5.05 -13.19 6.94
CA ARG A 143 3.91 -12.33 6.60
C ARG A 143 3.06 -12.02 7.83
N ILE A 144 2.62 -13.05 8.56
CA ILE A 144 1.87 -12.91 9.81
C ILE A 144 2.67 -12.06 10.80
N SER A 145 3.97 -12.31 10.98
CA SER A 145 4.80 -11.51 11.88
C SER A 145 4.90 -10.03 11.49
N GLN A 146 4.80 -9.68 10.20
CA GLN A 146 4.73 -8.28 9.78
C GLN A 146 3.34 -7.70 9.98
N LEU A 147 2.29 -8.46 9.65
CA LEU A 147 0.90 -8.05 9.87
C LEU A 147 0.63 -7.74 11.35
N GLU A 148 1.15 -8.56 12.28
CA GLU A 148 0.95 -8.34 13.73
C GLU A 148 1.49 -6.97 14.19
N LYS A 149 2.57 -6.47 13.58
CA LYS A 149 3.10 -5.12 13.90
C LYS A 149 2.17 -3.99 13.46
N LEU A 150 1.31 -4.26 12.49
CA LEU A 150 0.40 -3.29 11.87
C LEU A 150 -1.03 -3.42 12.41
N LYS A 151 -1.28 -4.37 13.31
CA LYS A 151 -2.63 -4.74 13.76
C LYS A 151 -3.40 -3.56 14.35
N ASP A 152 -2.71 -2.76 15.14
CA ASP A 152 -3.27 -1.63 15.91
C ASP A 152 -3.10 -0.29 15.18
N GLU A 153 -2.55 -0.29 13.96
CA GLU A 153 -2.40 0.93 13.17
C GLU A 153 -3.76 1.50 12.78
N THR A 154 -4.00 2.76 13.12
CA THR A 154 -5.29 3.45 12.92
C THR A 154 -5.41 4.12 11.57
N GLN A 155 -4.30 4.26 10.85
CA GLN A 155 -4.26 4.79 9.49
C GLN A 155 -4.53 3.67 8.47
N THR A 156 -4.99 4.06 7.28
CA THR A 156 -5.19 3.11 6.18
C THR A 156 -3.85 2.48 5.77
N LEU A 157 -3.84 1.19 5.46
CA LEU A 157 -2.65 0.45 5.04
C LEU A 157 -2.81 0.03 3.57
N ILE A 158 -1.78 0.20 2.75
CA ILE A 158 -1.81 -0.16 1.32
C ILE A 158 -0.73 -1.20 1.04
N PHE A 159 -1.15 -2.31 0.44
CA PHE A 159 -0.29 -3.41 0.06
C PHE A 159 -0.41 -3.68 -1.45
N TYR A 160 0.70 -4.07 -2.05
CA TYR A 160 0.69 -4.77 -3.33
C TYR A 160 0.73 -6.27 -3.07
N GLU A 161 0.03 -7.04 -3.89
CA GLU A 161 0.02 -8.50 -3.75
C GLU A 161 0.01 -9.21 -5.10
N ALA A 162 0.75 -10.31 -5.15
CA ALA A 162 0.81 -11.15 -6.32
C ALA A 162 -0.46 -12.01 -6.44
N PRO A 163 -0.99 -12.20 -7.66
CA PRO A 163 -2.27 -12.88 -7.89
C PRO A 163 -2.32 -14.29 -7.31
N HIS A 164 -1.24 -15.05 -7.42
CA HIS A 164 -1.15 -16.43 -6.92
C HIS A 164 -1.03 -16.54 -5.39
N ARG A 165 -0.88 -15.41 -4.68
CA ARG A 165 -0.75 -15.36 -3.21
C ARG A 165 -1.91 -14.66 -2.53
N ILE A 166 -2.77 -13.98 -3.29
CA ILE A 166 -3.79 -13.08 -2.74
C ILE A 166 -4.70 -13.79 -1.74
N LEU A 167 -5.23 -14.97 -2.07
CA LEU A 167 -6.14 -15.68 -1.18
C LEU A 167 -5.48 -16.02 0.16
N ALA A 168 -4.27 -16.56 0.14
CA ALA A 168 -3.52 -16.88 1.35
C ALA A 168 -3.17 -15.61 2.15
N CYS A 169 -2.83 -14.51 1.47
CA CYS A 169 -2.55 -13.23 2.11
C CYS A 169 -3.77 -12.67 2.83
N ILE A 170 -4.94 -12.65 2.19
CA ILE A 170 -6.19 -12.18 2.82
C ILE A 170 -6.61 -13.09 3.98
N GLN A 171 -6.41 -14.41 3.88
CA GLN A 171 -6.65 -15.32 5.00
C GLN A 171 -5.78 -15.02 6.22
N ASP A 172 -4.49 -14.71 6.02
CA ASP A 172 -3.60 -14.28 7.11
C ASP A 172 -4.02 -12.91 7.66
N MET A 173 -4.47 -11.98 6.81
CA MET A 173 -5.03 -10.70 7.27
C MET A 173 -6.30 -10.90 8.11
N VAL A 174 -7.19 -11.84 7.74
CA VAL A 174 -8.37 -12.18 8.56
C VAL A 174 -7.94 -12.66 9.94
N GLN A 175 -6.94 -13.55 10.00
CA GLN A 175 -6.42 -14.07 11.27
C GLN A 175 -5.88 -12.96 12.19
N VAL A 176 -5.16 -11.98 11.62
CA VAL A 176 -4.45 -10.96 12.41
C VAL A 176 -5.31 -9.71 12.68
N PHE A 177 -5.99 -9.19 11.67
CA PHE A 177 -6.75 -7.94 11.74
C PHE A 177 -8.23 -8.12 12.11
N GLY A 178 -8.74 -9.35 12.02
CA GLY A 178 -10.14 -9.69 12.28
C GLY A 178 -11.00 -9.68 11.02
N GLU A 179 -12.04 -10.53 11.02
CA GLU A 179 -12.96 -10.75 9.89
C GLU A 179 -13.64 -9.48 9.38
N ASP A 180 -14.01 -8.57 10.29
CA ASP A 180 -14.81 -7.38 10.01
C ASP A 180 -13.99 -6.17 9.57
N ARG A 181 -12.65 -6.30 9.47
CA ARG A 181 -11.81 -5.17 9.05
C ARG A 181 -12.21 -4.72 7.64
N PRO A 182 -12.55 -3.42 7.43
CA PRO A 182 -12.85 -2.91 6.10
C PRO A 182 -11.64 -3.03 5.18
N VAL A 183 -11.86 -3.46 3.94
CA VAL A 183 -10.84 -3.62 2.92
C VAL A 183 -11.34 -3.15 1.56
N GLY A 184 -10.49 -2.44 0.84
CA GLY A 184 -10.59 -2.13 -0.58
C GLY A 184 -9.75 -3.13 -1.37
N PHE A 185 -10.36 -3.78 -2.35
CA PHE A 185 -9.69 -4.64 -3.32
C PHE A 185 -9.73 -3.96 -4.68
N ALA A 186 -8.57 -3.65 -5.24
CA ALA A 186 -8.43 -3.06 -6.57
C ALA A 186 -7.53 -3.95 -7.43
N ARG A 187 -8.10 -4.52 -8.49
CA ARG A 187 -7.42 -5.44 -9.42
C ARG A 187 -7.44 -4.86 -10.81
N GLU A 188 -6.31 -4.97 -11.52
CA GLU A 188 -6.18 -4.57 -12.93
C GLU A 188 -6.62 -3.11 -13.17
N ILE A 189 -6.22 -2.21 -12.27
CA ILE A 189 -6.55 -0.77 -12.34
C ILE A 189 -6.14 -0.22 -13.70
N THR A 190 -7.04 0.54 -14.35
CA THR A 190 -6.94 1.13 -15.70
C THR A 190 -7.06 0.14 -16.87
N LYS A 191 -7.14 -1.17 -16.62
CA LYS A 191 -7.21 -2.20 -17.67
C LYS A 191 -8.64 -2.67 -17.93
N THR A 192 -8.84 -3.45 -18.99
CA THR A 192 -10.17 -3.94 -19.42
C THR A 192 -10.94 -4.71 -18.34
N PHE A 193 -10.24 -5.44 -17.47
CA PHE A 193 -10.84 -6.26 -16.42
C PHE A 193 -10.72 -5.62 -15.04
N GLU A 194 -10.74 -4.29 -14.95
CA GLU A 194 -10.68 -3.58 -13.68
C GLU A 194 -11.79 -4.04 -12.71
N THR A 195 -11.40 -4.38 -11.49
CA THR A 195 -12.32 -4.67 -10.38
C THR A 195 -11.94 -3.78 -9.20
N ILE A 196 -12.83 -2.89 -8.76
CA ILE A 196 -12.66 -2.13 -7.52
C ILE A 196 -13.85 -2.40 -6.61
N LYS A 197 -13.59 -2.89 -5.39
CA LYS A 197 -14.63 -3.19 -4.40
C LYS A 197 -14.19 -2.85 -2.99
N LYS A 198 -15.15 -2.41 -2.17
CA LYS A 198 -15.00 -2.27 -0.72
C LYS A 198 -15.89 -3.28 -0.02
N MET A 199 -15.35 -4.01 0.93
CA MET A 199 -16.03 -5.07 1.70
C MET A 199 -15.28 -5.33 3.01
N THR A 200 -15.67 -6.32 3.79
CA THR A 200 -14.86 -6.82 4.92
C THR A 200 -13.81 -7.84 4.46
N LEU A 201 -12.77 -8.09 5.27
CA LEU A 201 -11.79 -9.13 4.95
C LEU A 201 -12.44 -10.51 4.76
N LYS A 202 -13.44 -10.85 5.58
CA LYS A 202 -14.22 -12.10 5.43
C LYS A 202 -14.93 -12.19 4.08
N GLU A 203 -15.61 -11.12 3.68
CA GLU A 203 -16.29 -11.04 2.40
C GLU A 203 -15.30 -11.16 1.24
N LEU A 204 -14.10 -10.59 1.39
CA LEU A 204 -13.04 -10.66 0.37
C LEU A 204 -12.53 -12.09 0.17
N VAL A 205 -12.35 -12.87 1.24
CA VAL A 205 -12.01 -14.31 1.11
C VAL A 205 -13.06 -15.03 0.27
N THR A 206 -14.35 -14.80 0.58
CA THR A 206 -15.46 -15.44 -0.15
C THR A 206 -15.53 -14.96 -1.59
N PHE A 207 -15.31 -13.66 -1.83
CA PHE A 207 -15.31 -13.07 -3.17
C PHE A 207 -14.23 -13.68 -4.07
N ILE A 208 -13.00 -13.85 -3.56
CA ILE A 208 -11.89 -14.45 -4.32
C ILE A 208 -12.16 -15.94 -4.58
N GLN A 209 -12.61 -16.69 -3.58
CA GLN A 209 -12.89 -18.13 -3.73
C GLN A 209 -13.99 -18.43 -4.75
N ASN A 210 -14.96 -17.53 -4.90
CA ASN A 210 -16.08 -17.70 -5.81
C ASN A 210 -15.74 -17.37 -7.28
N ASP A 211 -14.63 -16.67 -7.55
CA ASP A 211 -14.21 -16.32 -8.91
C ASP A 211 -12.68 -16.30 -9.04
N HIS A 212 -12.14 -17.35 -9.67
CA HIS A 212 -10.70 -17.48 -9.90
C HIS A 212 -10.11 -16.35 -10.76
N ASN A 213 -10.90 -15.56 -11.49
CA ASN A 213 -10.37 -14.38 -12.17
C ASN A 213 -9.89 -13.29 -11.21
N GLN A 214 -10.31 -13.33 -9.94
CA GLN A 214 -9.82 -12.41 -8.92
C GLN A 214 -8.39 -12.75 -8.44
N GLU A 215 -7.86 -13.90 -8.86
CA GLU A 215 -6.46 -14.32 -8.65
C GLU A 215 -5.62 -14.13 -9.93
N LYS A 216 -5.91 -13.09 -10.72
CA LYS A 216 -5.18 -12.77 -11.95
C LYS A 216 -4.85 -11.29 -12.06
N GLY A 217 -3.74 -10.99 -12.74
CA GLY A 217 -3.30 -9.63 -12.98
C GLY A 217 -2.65 -9.01 -11.75
N GLU A 218 -2.69 -7.68 -11.69
CA GLU A 218 -2.07 -6.89 -10.62
C GLU A 218 -3.10 -6.46 -9.59
N ILE A 219 -2.73 -6.52 -8.31
CA ILE A 219 -3.66 -6.32 -7.19
C ILE A 219 -3.07 -5.33 -6.19
N VAL A 220 -3.90 -4.36 -5.81
CA VAL A 220 -3.69 -3.46 -4.66
C VAL A 220 -4.75 -3.77 -3.61
N VAL A 221 -4.30 -4.00 -2.37
CA VAL A 221 -5.16 -4.22 -1.21
C VAL A 221 -5.03 -3.02 -0.28
N VAL A 222 -6.15 -2.35 -0.01
CA VAL A 222 -6.21 -1.18 0.85
C VAL A 222 -6.98 -1.55 2.11
N VAL A 223 -6.30 -1.74 3.24
CA VAL A 223 -6.91 -2.17 4.50
C VAL A 223 -7.21 -0.95 5.36
N GLY A 224 -8.42 -0.86 5.89
CA GLY A 224 -8.79 0.19 6.85
C GLY A 224 -7.98 0.07 8.14
N GLY A 225 -7.74 1.20 8.79
CA GLY A 225 -7.10 1.22 10.11
C GLY A 225 -7.92 0.49 11.17
N ALA A 226 -7.26 0.13 12.27
CA ALA A 226 -7.90 -0.36 13.48
C ALA A 226 -8.90 0.68 13.99
N THR A 227 -10.09 0.20 14.38
CA THR A 227 -11.09 1.07 15.02
C THR A 227 -10.72 1.22 16.49
N THR A 228 -10.12 2.35 16.85
CA THR A 228 -9.69 2.67 18.23
C THR A 228 -10.84 2.73 19.22
N GLU A 229 -12.06 2.98 18.74
CA GLU A 229 -13.20 3.29 19.63
C GLU A 229 -13.78 2.06 20.33
N LYS A 230 -13.76 0.88 19.72
CA LYS A 230 -14.38 -0.31 20.36
C LYS A 230 -13.50 -0.91 21.46
N ASP A 231 -12.22 -1.09 21.20
CA ASP A 231 -11.34 -1.77 22.16
C ASP A 231 -10.92 -0.85 23.31
N MET A 232 -10.63 0.44 23.07
CA MET A 232 -10.28 1.35 24.17
C MET A 232 -11.46 1.66 25.10
N GLU A 233 -12.69 1.78 24.60
CA GLU A 233 -13.85 2.00 25.48
C GLU A 233 -14.27 0.72 26.20
N GLN A 234 -14.19 -0.43 25.53
CA GLN A 234 -14.58 -1.71 26.12
C GLN A 234 -13.53 -2.24 27.10
N ASP A 235 -12.23 -2.11 26.82
CA ASP A 235 -11.16 -2.49 27.77
C ASP A 235 -11.19 -1.60 29.02
N LYS A 236 -11.43 -0.29 28.86
CA LYS A 236 -11.62 0.61 30.01
C LYS A 236 -12.87 0.28 30.80
N LEU A 237 -13.96 -0.10 30.12
CA LEU A 237 -15.17 -0.55 30.78
C LEU A 237 -14.91 -1.87 31.54
N ASP A 238 -14.17 -2.80 30.95
CA ASP A 238 -13.84 -4.08 31.55
C ASP A 238 -12.93 -3.94 32.76
N ASP A 239 -11.88 -3.12 32.69
CA ASP A 239 -10.99 -2.83 33.81
C ASP A 239 -11.75 -2.16 34.97
N LEU A 240 -12.62 -1.19 34.65
CA LEU A 240 -13.49 -0.56 35.62
C LEU A 240 -14.44 -1.58 36.26
N LEU A 241 -15.11 -2.41 35.45
CA LEU A 241 -16.04 -3.42 35.95
C LEU A 241 -15.33 -4.49 36.80
N LYS A 242 -14.16 -5.00 36.37
CA LYS A 242 -13.35 -5.94 37.15
C LYS A 242 -12.98 -5.37 38.51
N ARG A 243 -12.56 -4.09 38.57
CA ARG A 243 -12.25 -3.43 39.84
C ARG A 243 -13.48 -3.28 40.72
N LEU A 244 -14.61 -2.84 40.15
CA LEU A 244 -15.85 -2.62 40.90
C LEU A 244 -16.46 -3.93 41.42
N LEU A 245 -16.38 -5.01 40.65
CA LEU A 245 -16.90 -6.33 41.02
C LEU A 245 -16.16 -7.00 42.18
N GLN A 246 -14.95 -6.54 42.54
CA GLN A 246 -14.25 -7.00 43.75
C GLN A 246 -14.98 -6.62 45.04
N ASP A 247 -15.64 -5.45 45.04
CA ASP A 247 -16.25 -4.87 46.24
C ASP A 247 -17.78 -4.74 46.14
N LEU A 248 -18.36 -4.88 44.94
CA LEU A 248 -19.77 -4.59 44.65
C LEU A 248 -20.48 -5.73 43.93
N SER A 249 -21.79 -5.87 44.18
CA SER A 249 -22.65 -6.76 43.38
C SER A 249 -22.67 -6.34 41.89
N VAL A 250 -22.91 -7.30 40.99
CA VAL A 250 -23.05 -7.05 39.53
C VAL A 250 -23.99 -5.89 39.24
N LYS A 251 -25.13 -5.80 39.94
CA LYS A 251 -26.10 -4.71 39.75
C LYS A 251 -25.54 -3.33 40.14
N ALA A 252 -24.75 -3.25 41.21
CA ALA A 252 -24.17 -2.01 41.71
C ALA A 252 -22.95 -1.58 40.87
N ALA A 253 -22.06 -2.52 40.54
CA ALA A 253 -20.92 -2.28 39.65
C ALA A 253 -21.38 -1.76 38.27
N SER A 254 -22.42 -2.37 37.71
CA SER A 254 -22.97 -1.95 36.40
C SER A 254 -23.65 -0.58 36.41
N GLN A 255 -24.29 -0.22 37.53
CA GLN A 255 -24.87 1.11 37.69
C GLN A 255 -23.77 2.16 37.80
N LEU A 256 -22.77 1.92 38.64
CA LEU A 256 -21.68 2.87 38.87
C LEU A 256 -20.81 3.05 37.61
N ALA A 257 -20.54 1.96 36.87
CA ALA A 257 -19.85 2.05 35.59
C ALA A 257 -20.63 2.87 34.56
N ALA A 258 -21.95 2.69 34.47
CA ALA A 258 -22.80 3.52 33.60
C ALA A 258 -22.77 5.00 33.98
N ASP A 259 -22.81 5.31 35.27
CA ASP A 259 -22.78 6.69 35.78
C ASP A 259 -21.43 7.37 35.52
N LEU A 260 -20.32 6.63 35.61
CA LEU A 260 -18.95 7.15 35.40
C LEU A 260 -18.55 7.26 33.94
N THR A 261 -19.08 6.42 33.06
CA THR A 261 -18.66 6.32 31.64
C THR A 261 -19.69 6.87 30.66
N GLY A 262 -20.95 7.06 31.08
CA GLY A 262 -22.06 7.43 30.19
C GLY A 262 -22.60 6.26 29.35
N ILE A 263 -22.05 5.05 29.49
CA ILE A 263 -22.52 3.84 28.79
C ILE A 263 -23.88 3.41 29.36
N LYS A 264 -24.78 2.92 28.50
CA LYS A 264 -26.10 2.44 28.94
C LYS A 264 -25.94 1.31 29.97
N LYS A 265 -26.59 1.44 31.13
CA LYS A 265 -26.59 0.42 32.21
C LYS A 265 -26.83 -1.01 31.73
N LYS A 266 -27.71 -1.21 30.75
CA LYS A 266 -27.99 -2.55 30.19
C LYS A 266 -26.73 -3.19 29.57
N ILE A 267 -25.91 -2.40 28.90
CA ILE A 267 -24.66 -2.83 28.25
C ILE A 267 -23.62 -3.16 29.33
N ALA A 268 -23.40 -2.26 30.28
CA ALA A 268 -22.49 -2.50 31.42
C ALA A 268 -22.90 -3.73 32.24
N TYR A 269 -24.21 -3.96 32.43
CA TYR A 269 -24.75 -5.12 33.15
C TYR A 269 -24.52 -6.43 32.43
N GLN A 270 -24.75 -6.47 31.11
CA GLN A 270 -24.47 -7.65 30.32
C GLN A 270 -22.97 -7.99 30.35
N ARG A 271 -22.11 -6.98 30.22
CA ARG A 271 -20.66 -7.17 30.26
C ARG A 271 -20.16 -7.65 31.62
N ALA A 272 -20.69 -7.11 32.72
CA ALA A 272 -20.36 -7.55 34.07
C ALA A 272 -20.75 -9.01 34.35
N LEU A 273 -21.85 -9.50 33.75
CA LEU A 273 -22.23 -10.91 33.82
C LEU A 273 -21.27 -11.82 33.04
N GLU A 274 -20.83 -11.39 31.86
CA GLU A 274 -19.84 -12.13 31.06
C GLU A 274 -18.49 -12.25 31.81
N LEU A 275 -18.04 -11.16 32.44
CA LEU A 275 -16.79 -11.15 33.22
C LEU A 275 -16.84 -12.05 34.46
N THR A 276 -17.97 -12.12 35.16
CA THR A 276 -18.14 -13.01 36.32
C THR A 276 -18.30 -14.48 35.96
N GLN A 277 -18.61 -14.80 34.70
CA GLN A 277 -18.67 -16.17 34.18
C GLN A 277 -17.31 -16.69 33.70
N ASN A 278 -16.39 -15.80 33.30
CA ASN A 278 -15.05 -16.16 32.84
C ASN A 278 -14.00 -16.28 33.96
N ASP A 279 -14.27 -15.74 35.16
CA ASP A 279 -13.41 -15.84 36.35
C ASP A 279 -13.74 -17.05 37.27
N ASN A 280 -14.68 -17.92 36.86
CA ASN A 280 -15.03 -19.20 37.52
C ASN A 280 -14.61 -20.39 36.64
#